data_AF-A0A944HBF7-F1
#
_entry.id   AF-A0A944HBF7-F1
#
_cell.length_a   1.000
_cell.length_b   1.000
_cell.length_c   1.000
_cell.angle_alpha   90.00
_cell.angle_beta   90.00
_cell.angle_gamma   90.00
#
_symmetry.space_group_name_H-M   'P 1'
#
loop_
_entity.id
_entity.type
_entity.pdbx_description
1 polymer ?
#
loop_
_entity_poly.entity_id
_entity_poly.type
_entity_poly.pdbx_seq_one_letter_code
_entity_poly.pdbx_strand_id
1 'polypeptide(L)'
;MTTLFDVAEMLKQARGEVHLSQNALASRAGVSRSTVARMETMAKGDMSVSALVRLLEAAGYDLKLVKAGHERTVEDILAEQRSGASES
;
A
#
# COMPACT_ATOMS: atom_id res chain seq x y z
N MET A 1 6.36 -9.17 13.74
CA MET A 1 6.99 -7.88 13.40
C MET A 1 7.08 -7.82 11.90
N THR A 2 6.48 -6.82 11.25
CA THR A 2 6.55 -6.67 9.79
C THR A 2 7.95 -6.18 9.39
N THR A 3 8.56 -6.83 8.41
CA THR A 3 9.85 -6.47 7.83
C THR A 3 9.67 -5.67 6.52
N LEU A 4 10.73 -5.04 6.01
CA LEU A 4 10.68 -4.41 4.68
C LEU A 4 10.37 -5.44 3.57
N PHE A 5 10.72 -6.71 3.76
CA PHE A 5 10.45 -7.76 2.78
C PHE A 5 8.96 -8.04 2.71
N ASP A 6 8.30 -8.09 3.86
CA ASP A 6 6.84 -8.25 3.94
C ASP A 6 6.14 -7.07 3.25
N VAL A 7 6.62 -5.84 3.46
CA VAL A 7 6.08 -4.64 2.79
C VAL A 7 6.25 -4.70 1.27
N ALA A 8 7.40 -5.19 0.78
CA ALA A 8 7.66 -5.35 -0.64
C ALA A 8 6.69 -6.36 -1.30
N GLU A 9 6.44 -7.49 -0.64
CA GLU A 9 5.48 -8.50 -1.11
C GLU A 9 4.03 -8.00 -1.00
N MET A 10 3.66 -7.27 0.06
CA MET A 10 2.35 -6.62 0.18
C MET A 10 2.10 -5.64 -0.98
N LEU A 11 3.09 -4.82 -1.33
CA LEU A 11 2.98 -3.89 -2.45
C LEU A 11 2.79 -4.63 -3.79
N LYS A 12 3.57 -5.70 -4.00
CA LYS A 12 3.48 -6.53 -5.20
C LYS A 12 2.12 -7.23 -5.31
N GLN A 13 1.57 -7.69 -4.19
CA GLN A 13 0.24 -8.27 -4.11
C GLN A 13 -0.84 -7.22 -4.42
N ALA A 14 -0.79 -6.06 -3.76
CA ALA A 14 -1.71 -4.94 -4.01
C ALA A 14 -1.75 -4.56 -5.49
N ARG A 15 -0.59 -4.49 -6.15
CA ARG A 15 -0.53 -4.26 -7.60
C ARG A 15 -1.19 -5.39 -8.40
N GLY A 16 -0.97 -6.64 -7.99
CA GLY A 16 -1.52 -7.83 -8.63
C GLY A 16 -3.05 -7.92 -8.53
N GLU A 17 -3.62 -7.52 -7.39
CA GLU A 17 -5.07 -7.51 -7.14
C GLU A 17 -5.82 -6.54 -8.06
N VAL A 18 -5.18 -5.44 -8.47
CA VAL A 18 -5.71 -4.51 -9.49
C VAL A 18 -5.20 -4.78 -10.91
N HIS A 19 -4.54 -5.93 -11.14
CA HIS A 19 -4.04 -6.38 -12.43
C HIS A 19 -3.14 -5.39 -13.18
N LEU A 20 -2.39 -4.55 -12.45
CA LEU A 20 -1.49 -3.58 -13.06
C LEU A 20 -0.09 -4.16 -13.29
N SER A 21 0.51 -3.80 -14.43
CA SER A 21 1.96 -3.96 -14.61
C SER A 21 2.73 -2.95 -13.75
N GLN A 22 4.01 -3.19 -13.50
CA GLN A 22 4.87 -2.22 -12.80
C GLN A 22 4.90 -0.85 -13.50
N ASN A 23 4.87 -0.83 -14.85
CA ASN A 23 4.81 0.41 -15.62
C ASN A 23 3.51 1.16 -15.41
N ALA A 24 2.37 0.45 -15.41
CA ALA A 24 1.07 1.05 -15.24
C ALA A 24 0.90 1.63 -13.83
N LEU A 25 1.32 0.88 -12.79
CA LEU A 25 1.32 1.38 -11.42
C LEU A 25 2.24 2.60 -11.25
N ALA A 26 3.45 2.53 -11.82
CA ALA A 26 4.41 3.63 -11.76
C ALA A 26 3.84 4.92 -12.38
N SER A 27 3.18 4.79 -13.53
CA SER A 27 2.56 5.91 -14.23
C SER A 27 1.44 6.54 -13.40
N ARG A 28 0.58 5.71 -12.78
CA ARG A 28 -0.51 6.18 -11.91
C ARG A 28 0.01 6.84 -10.62
N ALA A 29 1.12 6.36 -10.07
CA ALA A 29 1.74 6.90 -8.86
C ALA A 29 2.69 8.09 -9.11
N GLY A 30 2.93 8.47 -10.38
CA GLY A 30 3.86 9.54 -10.73
C GLY A 30 5.33 9.22 -10.37
N VAL A 31 5.74 7.95 -10.47
CA VAL A 31 7.12 7.51 -10.20
C VAL A 31 7.72 6.74 -11.38
N SER A 32 9.02 6.48 -11.36
CA SER A 32 9.67 5.63 -12.38
C SER A 32 9.31 4.15 -12.19
N ARG A 33 9.26 3.38 -13.29
CA ARG A 33 9.15 1.90 -13.21
C ARG A 33 10.25 1.28 -12.36
N SER A 34 11.50 1.79 -12.47
CA SER A 34 12.63 1.33 -11.67
C SER A 34 12.42 1.55 -10.16
N THR A 35 11.61 2.54 -9.78
CA THR A 35 11.18 2.72 -8.39
C THR A 35 10.25 1.60 -7.98
N VAL A 36 9.21 1.26 -8.75
CA VAL A 36 8.34 0.13 -8.43
C VAL A 36 9.12 -1.18 -8.31
N ALA A 37 9.96 -1.49 -9.30
CA ALA A 37 10.78 -2.71 -9.29
C ALA A 37 11.70 -2.79 -8.06
N ARG A 38 12.33 -1.67 -7.67
CA ARG A 38 13.16 -1.60 -6.47
C ARG A 38 12.33 -1.83 -5.20
N MET A 39 11.16 -1.21 -5.10
CA MET A 39 10.28 -1.32 -3.94
C MET A 39 9.76 -2.75 -3.76
N GLU A 40 9.45 -3.45 -4.85
CA GLU A 40 8.99 -4.85 -4.84
C GLU A 40 10.10 -5.88 -4.62
N THR A 41 11.38 -5.51 -4.77
CA THR A 41 12.53 -6.45 -4.66
C THR A 41 13.48 -6.12 -3.51
N MET A 42 13.25 -5.02 -2.78
CA MET A 42 14.15 -4.48 -1.77
C MET A 42 15.61 -4.27 -2.23
N ALA A 43 15.84 -3.96 -3.51
CA ALA A 43 17.18 -4.00 -4.10
C ALA A 43 18.24 -3.04 -3.50
N LYS A 44 17.88 -2.17 -2.54
CA LYS A 44 18.80 -1.26 -1.84
C LYS A 44 18.81 -1.41 -0.31
N GLY A 45 18.01 -2.31 0.25
CA GLY A 45 17.86 -2.45 1.70
C GLY A 45 17.11 -1.30 2.39
N ASP A 46 16.67 -0.29 1.62
CA ASP A 46 15.88 0.84 2.07
C ASP A 46 14.62 1.05 1.20
N MET A 47 13.61 1.71 1.78
CA MET A 47 12.33 1.98 1.14
C MET A 47 11.91 3.42 1.40
N SER A 48 11.58 4.16 0.33
CA SER A 48 11.03 5.51 0.46
C SER A 48 9.56 5.44 0.88
N VAL A 49 9.25 5.97 2.07
CA VAL A 49 7.87 6.03 2.59
C VAL A 49 6.97 6.87 1.67
N SER A 50 7.46 7.99 1.14
CA SER A 50 6.68 8.82 0.21
C SER A 50 6.34 8.08 -1.09
N ALA A 51 7.26 7.26 -1.60
CA ALA A 51 6.97 6.43 -2.77
C ALA A 51 5.99 5.31 -2.43
N LEU A 52 6.12 4.70 -1.25
CA LEU A 52 5.20 3.66 -0.78
C LEU A 52 3.76 4.18 -0.71
N VAL A 53 3.55 5.33 -0.08
CA VAL A 53 2.20 5.94 0.05
C VAL A 53 1.56 6.16 -1.32
N ARG A 54 2.28 6.80 -2.26
CA ARG A 54 1.75 7.03 -3.63
C ARG A 54 1.44 5.74 -4.38
N LEU A 55 2.24 4.70 -4.19
CA LEU A 55 2.04 3.42 -4.84
C LEU A 55 0.83 2.67 -4.26
N LEU A 56 0.59 2.76 -2.96
CA LEU A 56 -0.60 2.22 -2.31
C LEU A 56 -1.86 2.94 -2.79
N GLU A 57 -1.87 4.27 -2.81
CA GLU A 57 -2.99 5.06 -3.37
C GLU A 57 -3.26 4.71 -4.83
N ALA A 58 -2.21 4.59 -5.64
CA ALA A 58 -2.31 4.17 -7.04
C ALA A 58 -2.78 2.72 -7.22
N ALA A 59 -2.62 1.87 -6.20
CA ALA A 59 -3.18 0.53 -6.16
C ALA A 59 -4.59 0.48 -5.54
N GLY A 60 -5.12 1.62 -5.05
CA GLY A 60 -6.45 1.71 -4.44
C GLY A 60 -6.48 1.39 -2.94
N TYR A 61 -5.35 1.51 -2.24
CA TYR A 61 -5.26 1.30 -0.80
C TYR A 61 -4.89 2.59 -0.08
N ASP A 62 -5.52 2.80 1.08
CA ASP A 62 -5.12 3.81 2.04
C ASP A 62 -4.15 3.23 3.09
N LEU A 63 -3.19 4.04 3.55
CA LEU A 63 -2.30 3.66 4.63
C LEU A 63 -2.83 4.18 5.97
N LYS A 64 -3.17 3.25 6.88
CA LYS A 64 -3.67 3.57 8.23
C LYS A 64 -2.77 2.94 9.30
N LEU A 65 -2.54 3.66 10.39
CA LEU A 65 -1.86 3.13 11.57
C LEU A 65 -2.84 2.30 12.40
N VAL A 66 -2.42 1.10 12.78
CA VAL A 66 -3.18 0.20 13.67
C VAL A 66 -2.31 -0.24 14.84
N LYS A 67 -2.91 -0.53 15.99
CA LYS A 67 -2.17 -1.07 17.15
C LYS A 67 -1.63 -2.46 16.84
N ALA A 68 -0.41 -2.76 17.26
CA ALA A 68 0.16 -4.11 17.12
C ALA A 68 -0.72 -5.13 17.87
N GLY A 69 -1.02 -6.26 17.23
CA GLY A 69 -1.91 -7.30 17.78
C GLY A 69 -3.40 -6.99 17.65
N HIS A 70 -3.77 -5.94 16.93
CA HIS A 70 -5.16 -5.64 16.62
C HIS A 70 -5.66 -6.59 15.50
N GLU A 71 -6.47 -7.57 15.88
CA GLU A 71 -7.34 -8.26 14.93
C GLU A 71 -8.52 -7.35 14.59
N ARG A 72 -8.87 -7.27 13.31
CA ARG A 72 -9.95 -6.42 12.83
C ARG A 72 -11.26 -6.88 13.46
N THR A 73 -11.83 -6.06 14.34
CA THR A 73 -13.09 -6.34 15.02
C THR A 73 -14.27 -5.81 14.22
N VAL A 74 -15.47 -6.30 14.54
CA VAL A 74 -16.72 -5.79 13.93
C VAL A 74 -16.88 -4.30 14.21
N GLU A 75 -16.41 -3.84 15.38
CA GLU A 75 -16.39 -2.45 15.79
C GLU A 75 -15.55 -1.57 14.88
N ASP A 76 -14.40 -2.07 14.38
CA ASP A 76 -13.54 -1.33 13.46
C ASP A 76 -14.21 -1.13 12.10
N ILE A 77 -14.90 -2.16 11.61
CA ILE A 77 -15.68 -2.11 10.37
C ILE A 77 -16.81 -1.08 10.49
N LEU A 78 -17.54 -1.10 11.61
CA LEU A 78 -18.63 -0.16 11.87
C LEU A 78 -18.14 1.29 12.04
N ALA A 79 -16.94 1.50 12.59
CA ALA A 79 -16.33 2.82 12.72
C ALA A 79 -15.90 3.39 11.35
N GLU A 80 -15.34 2.56 10.47
CA GLU A 80 -14.93 2.96 9.12
C GLU A 80 -16.13 3.38 8.26
N GLN A 81 -17.25 2.66 8.34
CA GLN A 81 -18.49 3.01 7.61
C GLN A 81 -19.12 4.33 8.09
N ARG A 82 -19.10 4.61 9.40
CA ARG A 82 -19.61 5.88 9.94
C ARG A 82 -18.76 7.08 9.55
N SER A 83 -17.45 6.87 9.37
CA SER A 83 -16.51 7.93 9.01
C SER A 83 -16.62 8.29 7.53
N GLY A 84 -16.80 7.30 6.64
CA GLY A 84 -16.97 7.53 5.21
C GLY A 84 -18.33 8.11 4.80
N ALA A 85 -19.34 8.05 5.67
CA ALA A 85 -20.69 8.57 5.39
C ALA A 85 -20.84 10.09 5.61
N SER A 86 -19.85 10.76 6.24
CA SER A 86 -19.94 12.19 6.56
C SER A 86 -19.27 13.12 5.55
N GLU A 87 -18.64 12.57 4.50
CA GLU A 87 -17.93 13.32 3.44
C GLU A 87 -18.58 13.14 2.05
N SER A 88 -19.91 13.04 1.97
CA SER A 88 -20.68 13.03 0.73
C SER A 88 -21.63 14.22 0.62
#